data_AF-R0E7E6-F1
#
_entry.id   AF-R0E7E6-F1
#
_cell.length_a   1.000
_cell.length_b   1.000
_cell.length_c   1.000
_cell.angle_alpha   90.00
_cell.angle_beta   90.00
_cell.angle_gamma   90.00
#
_symmetry.space_group_name_H-M   'P 1'
#
loop_
_entity.id
_entity.type
_entity.pdbx_description
1 polymer ?
#
loop_
_entity_poly.entity_id
_entity_poly.type
_entity_poly.pdbx_seq_one_letter_code
_entity_poly.pdbx_strand_id
1 'polypeptide(L)'
;MRTWRLSLMALALVATAACHDKGDKPGAKAPAAAKVAPPPAPPAPPPTELVSLTWRPADSNQNLQSFELQLTGADVVSVCHTPPGWVLKSSRAGSGVADVRGYATVGAGYISVDDLADLDDLLLIRPHPGEPIGVRGKLLTGVYADDGGQIEVTATPALLAREPAEQCPEPKA
;
A
#
# COMPACT_ATOMS: atom_id res chain seq x y z
N MET A 1 -5.07 -33.09 1.41
CA MET A 1 -4.58 -33.73 0.17
C MET A 1 -5.76 -34.33 -0.55
N ARG A 2 -6.18 -33.79 -1.70
CA ARG A 2 -7.26 -34.40 -2.48
C ARG A 2 -7.04 -34.15 -3.96
N THR A 3 -6.98 -35.26 -4.67
CA THR A 3 -6.45 -35.48 -6.02
C THR A 3 -7.41 -35.00 -7.09
N TRP A 4 -6.88 -34.33 -8.12
CA TRP A 4 -7.60 -34.01 -9.34
C TRP A 4 -7.77 -35.28 -10.18
N ARG A 5 -9.01 -35.63 -10.52
CA ARG A 5 -9.33 -36.66 -11.50
C ARG A 5 -9.72 -36.00 -12.82
N LEU A 6 -8.92 -36.25 -13.85
CA LEU A 6 -9.27 -36.11 -15.26
C LEU A 6 -10.42 -37.08 -15.58
N SER A 7 -11.43 -36.63 -16.33
CA SER A 7 -12.31 -37.51 -17.10
C SER A 7 -12.84 -36.79 -18.33
N LEU A 8 -12.45 -37.33 -19.47
CA LEU A 8 -13.04 -37.11 -20.80
C LEU A 8 -14.54 -37.42 -20.78
N MET A 9 -15.34 -36.65 -21.53
CA MET A 9 -16.48 -37.23 -22.23
C MET A 9 -16.81 -36.44 -23.50
N ALA A 10 -16.80 -37.18 -24.60
CA ALA A 10 -17.29 -36.81 -25.92
C ALA A 10 -18.82 -36.94 -26.01
N LEU A 11 -19.35 -36.61 -27.21
CA LEU A 11 -20.72 -36.81 -27.74
C LEU A 11 -21.55 -35.51 -27.77
N ALA A 12 -22.29 -35.16 -28.83
CA ALA A 12 -22.65 -35.90 -30.04
C ALA A 12 -22.91 -34.91 -31.20
N LEU A 13 -22.48 -35.29 -32.41
CA LEU A 13 -23.06 -34.82 -33.65
C LEU A 13 -24.43 -35.50 -33.82
N VAL A 14 -25.48 -34.71 -34.04
CA VAL A 14 -26.72 -35.21 -34.66
C VAL A 14 -27.01 -34.32 -35.86
N ALA A 15 -26.84 -34.91 -37.04
CA ALA A 15 -27.35 -34.39 -38.30
C ALA A 15 -28.85 -34.70 -38.40
N THR A 16 -29.64 -33.76 -38.88
CA THR A 16 -30.97 -34.04 -39.44
C THR A 16 -31.03 -33.48 -40.85
N ALA A 17 -31.33 -34.36 -41.81
CA ALA A 17 -31.48 -34.05 -43.21
C ALA A 17 -32.97 -33.85 -43.56
N ALA A 18 -33.23 -32.76 -44.27
CA ALA A 18 -34.19 -32.51 -45.36
C ALA A 18 -35.64 -33.04 -45.32
N CYS A 19 -36.58 -32.11 -45.55
CA CYS A 19 -37.67 -32.28 -46.52
C CYS A 19 -37.94 -30.93 -47.23
N HIS A 20 -38.12 -30.99 -48.55
CA HIS A 20 -38.44 -29.89 -49.47
C HIS A 20 -39.87 -29.36 -49.24
N ASP A 21 -40.07 -28.05 -49.38
CA ASP A 21 -41.33 -27.50 -49.91
C ASP A 21 -41.13 -26.13 -50.59
N LYS A 22 -41.81 -25.93 -51.71
CA LYS A 22 -41.81 -24.69 -52.52
C LYS A 22 -42.88 -23.73 -51.96
N GLY A 23 -42.51 -22.48 -51.67
CA GLY A 23 -43.47 -21.42 -51.39
C GLY A 23 -42.81 -20.06 -51.12
N ASP A 24 -43.03 -19.12 -52.03
CA ASP A 24 -42.68 -17.69 -51.90
C ASP A 24 -43.34 -17.05 -50.66
N LYS A 25 -42.53 -16.56 -49.70
CA LYS A 25 -42.86 -15.41 -48.83
C LYS A 25 -41.57 -14.70 -48.37
N PRO A 26 -41.49 -13.36 -48.48
CA PRO A 26 -40.32 -12.62 -48.01
C PRO A 26 -40.36 -12.38 -46.49
N GLY A 27 -39.25 -12.75 -45.82
CA GLY A 27 -38.69 -12.02 -44.68
C GLY A 27 -39.27 -12.27 -43.30
N ALA A 28 -38.99 -13.43 -42.69
CA ALA A 28 -39.02 -13.55 -41.23
C ALA A 28 -37.83 -12.75 -40.65
N LYS A 29 -38.11 -11.74 -39.82
CA LYS A 29 -37.11 -10.96 -39.08
C LYS A 29 -36.22 -11.90 -38.26
N ALA A 30 -34.91 -11.81 -38.46
CA ALA A 30 -33.92 -12.55 -37.68
C ALA A 30 -34.12 -12.27 -36.16
N PRO A 31 -33.96 -13.28 -35.29
CA PRO A 31 -34.09 -13.09 -33.85
C PRO A 31 -33.02 -12.10 -33.37
N ALA A 32 -33.43 -11.14 -32.54
CA ALA A 32 -32.52 -10.19 -31.93
C ALA A 32 -31.43 -10.95 -31.15
N ALA A 33 -30.17 -10.69 -31.48
CA ALA A 33 -29.03 -11.26 -30.78
C ALA A 33 -29.12 -10.91 -29.29
N ALA A 34 -29.07 -11.93 -28.44
CA ALA A 34 -28.98 -11.76 -27.00
C ALA A 34 -27.73 -10.94 -26.67
N LYS A 35 -27.92 -9.79 -26.00
CA LYS A 35 -26.81 -9.00 -25.45
C LYS A 35 -26.10 -9.83 -24.40
N VAL A 36 -24.91 -10.31 -24.73
CA VAL A 36 -23.97 -10.87 -23.75
C VAL A 36 -23.61 -9.76 -22.77
N ALA A 37 -23.83 -10.01 -21.48
CA ALA A 37 -23.43 -9.06 -20.44
C ALA A 37 -21.90 -8.90 -20.46
N PRO A 38 -21.38 -7.67 -20.31
CA PRO A 38 -19.94 -7.46 -20.27
C PRO A 38 -19.31 -8.22 -19.09
N PRO A 39 -18.08 -8.72 -19.25
CA PRO A 39 -17.37 -9.40 -18.17
C PRO A 39 -17.21 -8.46 -16.96
N PRO A 40 -17.17 -9.01 -15.72
CA PRO A 40 -17.00 -8.21 -14.52
C PRO A 40 -15.73 -7.35 -14.61
N ALA A 41 -15.86 -6.09 -14.19
CA ALA A 41 -14.74 -5.16 -14.17
C ALA A 41 -13.61 -5.70 -13.27
N PRO A 42 -12.33 -5.43 -13.60
CA PRO A 42 -11.21 -5.77 -12.72
C PRO A 42 -11.41 -5.18 -11.32
N PRO A 43 -10.86 -5.82 -10.26
CA PRO A 43 -10.89 -5.25 -8.92
C PRO A 43 -10.25 -3.87 -8.92
N ALA A 44 -10.84 -2.93 -8.17
CA ALA A 44 -10.21 -1.63 -7.94
C ALA A 44 -8.80 -1.84 -7.34
N PRO A 45 -7.80 -1.03 -7.72
CA PRO A 45 -6.51 -1.08 -7.05
C PRO A 45 -6.69 -0.89 -5.54
N PRO A 46 -5.87 -1.55 -4.71
CA PRO A 46 -5.97 -1.37 -3.27
C PRO A 46 -5.83 0.12 -2.94
N PRO A 47 -6.64 0.62 -1.99
CA PRO A 47 -6.53 2.02 -1.58
C PRO A 47 -5.10 2.24 -1.09
N THR A 48 -4.57 3.41 -1.40
CA THR A 48 -3.35 3.86 -0.73
C THR A 48 -3.65 4.13 0.74
N GLU A 49 -2.61 4.07 1.57
CA GLU A 49 -2.68 4.34 3.00
C GLU A 49 -1.67 5.44 3.34
N LEU A 50 -2.11 6.41 4.13
CA LEU A 50 -1.27 7.44 4.72
C LEU A 50 -0.61 6.86 5.98
N VAL A 51 0.68 7.11 6.13
CA VAL A 51 1.50 6.52 7.20
C VAL A 51 2.06 7.62 8.10
N SER A 52 1.78 7.48 9.39
CA SER A 52 2.31 8.31 10.47
C SER A 52 3.21 7.49 11.38
N LEU A 53 4.23 8.12 11.98
CA LEU A 53 5.14 7.49 12.93
C LEU A 53 4.65 7.71 14.36
N THR A 54 4.19 6.67 15.05
CA THR A 54 3.59 6.77 16.39
C THR A 54 4.62 6.72 17.53
N TRP A 55 5.85 7.17 17.27
CA TRP A 55 6.89 7.22 18.29
C TRP A 55 6.45 8.12 19.46
N ARG A 56 6.73 7.65 20.68
CA ARG A 56 6.47 8.41 21.91
C ARG A 56 7.74 8.45 22.75
N PRO A 57 8.14 9.64 23.23
CA PRO A 57 9.27 9.74 24.15
C PRO A 57 8.90 9.12 25.50
N ALA A 58 9.88 8.52 26.18
CA ALA A 58 9.73 7.94 27.51
C ALA A 58 9.57 9.02 28.59
N ASP A 59 10.14 10.21 28.37
CA ASP A 59 10.03 11.39 29.22
C ASP A 59 10.21 12.68 28.40
N SER A 60 10.02 13.84 29.02
CA SER A 60 10.08 15.15 28.33
C SER A 60 11.45 15.54 27.80
N ASN A 61 12.52 14.87 28.23
CA ASN A 61 13.89 15.15 27.81
C ASN A 61 14.32 14.29 26.62
N GLN A 62 13.54 13.28 26.25
CA GLN A 62 13.84 12.45 25.09
C GLN A 62 13.35 13.11 23.79
N ASN A 63 14.18 13.06 22.77
CA ASN A 63 13.89 13.55 21.43
C ASN A 63 14.23 12.48 20.38
N LEU A 64 13.53 12.53 19.24
CA LEU A 64 13.83 11.69 18.09
C LEU A 64 14.80 12.42 17.16
N GLN A 65 15.90 11.75 16.82
CA GLN A 65 16.98 12.33 16.01
C GLN A 65 17.00 11.79 14.58
N SER A 66 16.68 10.51 14.42
CA SER A 66 16.54 9.87 13.11
C SER A 66 15.75 8.58 13.20
N PHE A 67 15.31 8.10 12.04
CA PHE A 67 14.80 6.76 11.86
C PHE A 67 15.26 6.17 10.53
N GLU A 68 15.51 4.87 10.53
CA GLU A 68 15.78 4.06 9.35
C GLU A 68 14.88 2.85 9.39
N LEU A 69 13.93 2.78 8.47
CA LEU A 69 12.90 1.74 8.40
C LEU A 69 13.01 1.02 7.08
N GLN A 70 12.72 -0.28 7.10
CA GLN A 70 12.41 -1.04 5.90
C GLN A 70 10.99 -1.53 5.98
N LEU A 71 10.21 -1.15 4.98
CA LEU A 71 8.82 -1.53 4.80
C LEU A 71 8.76 -2.70 3.83
N THR A 72 8.02 -3.74 4.18
CA THR A 72 7.73 -4.88 3.31
C THR A 72 6.22 -5.00 3.10
N GLY A 73 5.80 -5.58 1.96
CA GLY A 73 4.37 -5.77 1.66
C GLY A 73 3.65 -4.49 1.23
N ALA A 74 4.40 -3.44 0.88
CA ALA A 74 3.88 -2.20 0.32
C ALA A 74 4.94 -1.49 -0.53
N ASP A 75 4.48 -0.72 -1.52
CA ASP A 75 5.29 0.27 -2.24
C ASP A 75 5.10 1.65 -1.60
N VAL A 76 6.19 2.42 -1.44
CA VAL A 76 6.08 3.86 -1.13
C VAL A 76 5.71 4.60 -2.42
N VAL A 77 4.57 5.28 -2.41
CA VAL A 77 4.03 6.04 -3.54
C VAL A 77 4.60 7.45 -3.54
N SER A 78 4.62 8.10 -2.38
CA SER A 78 5.15 9.46 -2.22
C SER A 78 5.54 9.77 -0.78
N VAL A 79 6.43 10.74 -0.62
CA VAL A 79 6.64 11.45 0.65
C VAL A 79 5.62 12.58 0.70
N CYS A 80 4.81 12.64 1.75
CA CYS A 80 3.69 13.57 1.89
C CYS A 80 4.03 14.74 2.82
N HIS A 81 4.64 14.45 3.96
CA HIS A 81 5.07 15.46 4.93
C HIS A 81 6.53 15.25 5.29
N THR A 82 7.28 16.35 5.45
CA THR A 82 8.64 16.33 5.96
C THR A 82 8.70 17.29 7.14
N PRO A 83 9.06 16.80 8.34
CA PRO A 83 9.17 17.66 9.52
C PRO A 83 10.08 18.88 9.26
N PRO A 84 9.80 20.05 9.85
CA PRO A 84 10.68 21.21 9.75
C PRO A 84 12.11 20.87 10.18
N GLY A 85 13.09 21.18 9.33
CA GLY A 85 14.50 20.89 9.60
C GLY A 85 14.93 19.44 9.34
N TRP A 86 14.04 18.58 8.84
CA TRP A 86 14.36 17.19 8.52
C TRP A 86 14.61 16.96 7.03
N VAL A 87 15.28 15.85 6.75
CA VAL A 87 15.30 15.22 5.44
C VAL A 87 14.60 13.87 5.55
N LEU A 88 13.60 13.65 4.68
CA LEU A 88 12.93 12.37 4.53
C LEU A 88 13.22 11.80 3.13
N LYS A 89 13.65 10.54 3.09
CA LYS A 89 14.01 9.82 1.86
C LYS A 89 13.33 8.46 1.83
N SER A 90 12.78 8.10 0.68
CA SER A 90 12.34 6.74 0.39
C SER A 90 13.05 6.20 -0.85
N SER A 91 13.49 4.95 -0.79
CA SER A 91 14.08 4.25 -1.94
C SER A 91 13.61 2.80 -2.00
N ARG A 92 13.49 2.25 -3.20
CA ARG A 92 13.22 0.82 -3.37
C ARG A 92 14.50 0.03 -3.04
N ALA A 93 14.41 -0.87 -2.08
CA ALA A 93 15.53 -1.71 -1.61
C ALA A 93 15.52 -3.12 -2.22
N GLY A 94 14.45 -3.47 -2.94
CA GLY A 94 14.23 -4.76 -3.57
C GLY A 94 12.78 -4.92 -4.02
N SER A 95 12.42 -6.09 -4.54
CA SER A 95 11.02 -6.39 -4.87
C SER A 95 10.17 -6.39 -3.61
N GLY A 96 9.21 -5.45 -3.52
CA GLY A 96 8.32 -5.32 -2.37
C GLY A 96 8.98 -4.88 -1.07
N VAL A 97 10.18 -4.28 -1.14
CA VAL A 97 10.86 -3.68 0.01
C VAL A 97 11.21 -2.23 -0.28
N ALA A 98 10.82 -1.33 0.62
CA ALA A 98 11.16 0.08 0.57
C ALA A 98 11.97 0.48 1.81
N ASP A 99 13.11 1.14 1.60
CA ASP A 99 13.85 1.82 2.66
C ASP A 99 13.29 3.23 2.84
N VAL A 100 12.99 3.60 4.08
CA VAL A 100 12.55 4.93 4.48
C VAL A 100 13.50 5.45 5.55
N ARG A 101 14.05 6.65 5.33
CA ARG A 101 14.97 7.29 6.26
C ARG A 101 14.56 8.72 6.52
N GLY A 102 14.40 9.07 7.79
CA GLY A 102 14.21 10.43 8.26
C GLY A 102 15.35 10.83 9.18
N TYR A 103 15.90 12.02 9.02
CA TYR A 103 16.92 12.53 9.94
C TYR A 103 16.89 14.05 10.02
N ALA A 104 17.17 14.56 11.22
CA ALA A 104 17.36 15.98 11.47
C ALA A 104 18.60 16.52 10.72
N THR A 105 18.51 17.74 10.18
CA THR A 105 19.67 18.43 9.59
C THR A 105 20.47 19.15 10.68
N VAL A 106 21.76 19.38 10.44
CA VAL A 106 22.63 20.05 11.43
C VAL A 106 22.08 21.45 11.71
N GLY A 107 21.69 21.70 12.96
CA GLY A 107 21.18 22.99 13.41
C GLY A 107 19.65 23.14 13.44
N ALA A 108 18.88 22.13 13.02
CA ALA A 108 17.42 22.16 13.07
C ALA A 108 16.83 20.83 13.55
N GLY A 109 16.09 20.91 14.66
CA GLY A 109 14.94 20.08 14.98
C GLY A 109 15.21 18.58 15.08
N TYR A 110 15.57 18.09 16.26
CA TYR A 110 15.02 16.79 16.66
C TYR A 110 13.50 16.96 16.82
N ILE A 111 12.76 15.86 16.85
CA ILE A 111 11.33 15.91 17.19
C ILE A 111 11.21 15.70 18.70
N SER A 112 10.74 16.72 19.40
CA SER A 112 10.53 16.69 20.84
C SER A 112 9.09 16.26 21.19
N VAL A 113 8.77 16.22 22.49
CA VAL A 113 7.39 15.99 22.95
C VAL A 113 6.41 17.04 22.44
N ASP A 114 6.88 18.26 22.15
CA ASP A 114 6.05 19.37 21.69
C ASP A 114 5.78 19.31 20.18
N ASP A 115 6.58 18.53 19.43
CA ASP A 115 6.56 18.50 17.95
C ASP A 115 6.06 17.16 17.40
N LEU A 116 5.43 16.31 18.22
CA LEU A 116 5.03 14.95 17.80
C LEU A 116 4.05 14.91 16.63
N ALA A 117 3.31 16.01 16.37
CA ALA A 117 2.41 16.13 15.23
C ALA A 117 3.14 16.26 13.88
N ASP A 118 4.44 16.52 13.89
CA ASP A 118 5.27 16.52 12.68
C ASP A 118 5.59 15.10 12.20
N LEU A 119 5.31 14.09 13.02
CA LEU A 119 5.41 12.67 12.63
C LEU A 119 4.16 12.13 11.95
N ASP A 120 3.14 12.96 11.77
CA ASP A 120 1.92 12.59 11.08
C ASP A 120 2.09 12.70 9.57
N ASP A 121 1.38 11.84 8.84
CA ASP A 121 1.16 11.95 7.39
C ASP A 121 2.45 11.97 6.56
N LEU A 122 3.47 11.22 6.99
CA LEU A 122 4.80 11.24 6.39
C LEU A 122 4.83 10.66 4.97
N LEU A 123 4.12 9.56 4.73
CA LEU A 123 4.21 8.80 3.49
C LEU A 123 2.84 8.35 3.00
N LEU A 124 2.67 8.32 1.68
CA LEU A 124 1.61 7.55 1.05
C LEU A 124 2.19 6.22 0.59
N ILE A 125 1.59 5.11 1.01
CA ILE A 125 1.97 3.76 0.60
C ILE A 125 0.85 3.08 -0.17
N ARG A 126 1.22 2.08 -0.97
CA ARG A 126 0.29 1.16 -1.63
C ARG A 126 0.56 -0.25 -1.10
N PRO A 127 -0.31 -0.78 -0.23
CA PRO A 127 -0.19 -2.16 0.26
C PRO A 127 -0.33 -3.18 -0.88
N HIS A 128 0.39 -4.28 -0.78
CA HIS A 128 0.24 -5.42 -1.67
C HIS A 128 -0.93 -6.31 -1.23
N PRO A 129 -1.84 -6.71 -2.14
CA PRO A 129 -2.97 -7.57 -1.78
C PRO A 129 -2.52 -8.89 -1.15
N GLY A 130 -3.00 -9.18 0.07
CA GLY A 130 -2.74 -10.44 0.77
C GLY A 130 -1.36 -10.56 1.42
N GLU A 131 -0.52 -9.52 1.34
CA GLU A 131 0.77 -9.47 2.04
C GLU A 131 0.65 -8.59 3.30
N PRO A 132 1.05 -9.09 4.49
CA PRO A 132 1.07 -8.25 5.67
C PRO A 132 2.17 -7.19 5.56
N ILE A 133 1.86 -5.96 5.99
CA ILE A 133 2.87 -4.91 6.08
C ILE A 133 3.82 -5.22 7.23
N GLY A 134 5.10 -5.32 6.89
CA GLY A 134 6.19 -5.52 7.83
C GLY A 134 7.02 -4.26 8.00
N VAL A 135 7.57 -4.08 9.20
CA VAL A 135 8.47 -2.97 9.54
C VAL A 135 9.66 -3.54 10.29
N ARG A 136 10.86 -3.18 9.85
CA ARG A 136 12.11 -3.45 10.56
C ARG A 136 13.01 -2.21 10.51
N GLY A 137 14.02 -2.17 11.37
CA GLY A 137 14.96 -1.07 11.43
C GLY A 137 15.00 -0.44 12.82
N LYS A 138 15.32 0.84 12.90
CA LYS A 138 15.61 1.50 14.16
C LYS A 138 15.29 2.99 14.15
N LEU A 139 14.97 3.48 15.33
CA LEU A 139 14.89 4.90 15.66
C LEU A 139 16.08 5.24 16.54
N LEU A 140 16.71 6.38 16.27
CA LEU A 140 17.74 6.94 17.14
C LEU A 140 17.12 8.07 17.94
N THR A 141 17.15 7.94 19.24
CA THR A 141 16.67 8.97 20.18
C THR A 141 17.84 9.49 21.00
N GLY A 142 17.73 10.72 21.51
CA GLY A 142 18.71 11.26 22.45
C GLY A 142 18.04 12.01 23.59
N VAL A 143 18.85 12.45 24.55
CA VAL A 143 18.42 13.15 25.77
C VAL A 143 19.08 14.53 25.82
N TYR A 144 18.32 15.55 26.21
CA TYR A 144 18.80 16.95 26.26
C TYR A 144 19.82 17.26 27.37
N ALA A 145 19.83 16.49 28.45
CA ALA A 145 20.68 16.71 29.61
C ALA A 145 21.76 15.62 29.69
N ASP A 146 23.02 16.06 29.82
CA ASP A 146 24.25 15.30 30.11
C ASP A 146 24.72 14.32 29.04
N ASP A 147 25.80 14.68 28.32
CA ASP A 147 26.53 13.88 27.31
C ASP A 147 25.66 13.13 26.26
N GLY A 148 24.37 13.42 26.28
CA GLY A 148 23.27 13.19 25.36
C GLY A 148 23.06 11.75 24.92
N GLY A 149 23.39 10.76 25.75
CA GLY A 149 23.40 9.34 25.39
C GLY A 149 22.32 8.96 24.40
N GLN A 150 22.73 8.39 23.26
CA GLN A 150 21.80 7.99 22.21
C GLN A 150 21.25 6.60 22.51
N ILE A 151 19.93 6.44 22.35
CA ILE A 151 19.24 5.15 22.52
C ILE A 151 18.68 4.74 21.17
N GLU A 152 19.07 3.56 20.71
CA GLU A 152 18.45 2.90 19.57
C GLU A 152 17.19 2.15 20.02
N VAL A 153 16.07 2.42 19.35
CA VAL A 153 14.80 1.75 19.56
C VAL A 153 14.49 0.90 18.32
N THR A 154 14.28 -0.40 18.51
CA THR A 154 13.91 -1.29 17.39
C THR A 154 12.51 -0.95 16.86
N ALA A 155 12.42 -0.77 15.54
CA ALA A 155 11.15 -0.53 14.88
C ALA A 155 10.30 -1.81 14.84
N THR A 156 9.01 -1.66 15.10
CA THR A 156 8.00 -2.72 14.96
C THR A 156 6.81 -2.19 14.17
N PRO A 157 5.91 -3.05 13.64
CA PRO A 157 4.72 -2.58 12.95
C PRO A 157 3.83 -1.64 13.77
N ALA A 158 3.87 -1.72 15.10
CA ALA A 158 3.10 -0.84 15.99
C ALA A 158 3.55 0.63 15.93
N LEU A 159 4.74 0.88 15.38
CA LEU A 159 5.28 2.22 15.17
C LEU A 159 4.59 2.97 14.02
N LEU A 160 3.82 2.28 13.19
CA LEU A 160 3.11 2.89 12.07
C LEU A 160 1.62 2.96 12.36
N ALA A 161 1.09 4.17 12.42
CA ALA A 161 -0.34 4.41 12.21
C ALA A 161 -0.59 4.47 10.70
N ARG A 162 -1.69 3.86 10.27
CA ARG A 162 -2.07 3.75 8.86
C ARG A 162 -3.53 4.06 8.71
N GLU A 163 -3.84 4.97 7.79
CA GLU A 163 -5.20 5.38 7.49
C GLU A 163 -5.45 5.34 5.99
N PRO A 164 -6.61 4.85 5.50
CA PRO A 164 -6.92 4.90 4.08
C PRO A 164 -6.89 6.33 3.56
N ALA A 165 -6.17 6.58 2.46
CA ALA A 165 -6.08 7.89 1.83
C ALA A 165 -5.83 7.75 0.33
N GLU A 166 -6.43 8.60 -0.50
CA GLU A 166 -6.22 8.56 -1.95
C GLU A 166 -4.99 9.38 -2.39
N GLN A 167 -4.61 10.36 -1.59
CA GLN A 167 -3.52 11.30 -1.89
C GLN A 167 -2.92 11.87 -0.60
N CYS A 168 -1.77 12.52 -0.71
CA CYS A 168 -1.20 13.29 0.39
C CYS A 168 -2.15 14.43 0.81
N PRO A 169 -2.22 14.77 2.10
CA PRO A 169 -2.89 15.97 2.57
C PRO A 169 -2.30 17.24 1.95
N GLU A 170 -3.07 18.33 1.94
CA GLU A 170 -2.51 19.64 1.62
C GLU A 170 -1.46 20.04 2.66
N PRO A 171 -0.37 20.72 2.26
CA PRO A 171 0.63 21.19 3.21
C PRO A 171 0.00 22.05 4.31
N LYS A 172 0.34 21.76 5.57
CA LYS A 172 -0.06 22.57 6.72
C LYS A 172 0.52 23.99 6.54
N ALA A 173 -0.35 25.00 6.66
CA ALA A 173 -0.01 26.42 6.48
C ALA A 173 0.71 27.00 7.70
#